data_AF-A0A2V7RKG4-F1
#
_entry.id   AF-A0A2V7RKG4-F1
#
_cell.length_a   1.000
_cell.length_b   1.000
_cell.length_c   1.000
_cell.angle_alpha   90.00
_cell.angle_beta   90.00
_cell.angle_gamma   90.00
#
_symmetry.space_group_name_H-M   'P 1'
#
loop_
_entity.id
_entity.type
_entity.pdbx_description
1 polymer ?
#
loop_
_entity_poly.entity_id
_entity_poly.type
_entity_poly.pdbx_seq_one_letter_code
_entity_poly.pdbx_strand_id
1 'polypeptide(L)'
;MRPTLRFILPAVFLTLPVLLPAQEKARFANLQEALRSGAALAGGSGPRNVNWIDGGRRYSFIARSDSGEEIRVFDPATGMDSLLFRARGLTFPGGTEPFAYQSFQWAQDSKHLVFQTHFQPLYRRSGTSDYYVYGVADRALTLAARGARTAELSPGGTLMGYERDGDMFVYDLAQQKELRLTADATPTTYNGHFDWVYEEEFGMAQAWNWSPDSRFIAYWRLDESAEPTIQLSDFEGRHPDWTRIRIPQPGDSNPTVKIGVVDVRSGRRVWLDPGERGEYYVPRLYWTSRPDTLALITLNRPQNVMRLYFFDVRTGGKRLVMSDSSRTWIDVYDFYAGVDNLMTFPEGAAEFFWLSDRDGWQHIYRYDYAGRLINQVTRGRWSVTRIEGIDPKTRTIYYTGTEASPLQRQLSAIRFDGSGARRLTTTRGTHAIDMSPDTRYYLDRWSAANQPRQVELWATAGRGRMLKKLEDNARVTEWLTTHAYSPVELFSFTTSDSV
;
A
#
# COMPACT_ATOMS: atom_id res chain seq x y z
N MET A 1 27.11 8.36 -95.94
CA MET A 1 26.93 9.83 -95.77
C MET A 1 25.79 10.06 -94.78
N ARG A 2 26.12 10.64 -93.61
CA ARG A 2 25.30 11.16 -92.48
C ARG A 2 24.11 10.34 -91.93
N PRO A 3 24.15 9.89 -90.66
CA PRO A 3 22.96 9.55 -89.88
C PRO A 3 22.41 10.78 -89.14
N THR A 4 21.09 10.96 -89.12
CA THR A 4 20.37 11.95 -88.30
C THR A 4 19.95 11.30 -86.98
N LEU A 5 20.50 11.82 -85.87
CA LEU A 5 20.11 11.46 -84.50
C LEU A 5 18.67 11.91 -84.21
N ARG A 6 17.83 10.99 -83.73
CA ARG A 6 16.59 11.30 -82.99
C ARG A 6 16.93 11.36 -81.50
N PHE A 7 16.77 12.52 -80.88
CA PHE A 7 16.83 12.68 -79.42
C PHE A 7 15.49 12.27 -78.80
N ILE A 8 15.53 11.31 -77.88
CA ILE A 8 14.44 11.00 -76.93
C ILE A 8 14.79 11.73 -75.63
N LEU A 9 13.99 12.71 -75.22
CA LEU A 9 14.07 13.29 -73.87
C LEU A 9 13.41 12.33 -72.87
N PRO A 10 14.07 11.94 -71.77
CA PRO A 10 13.39 11.29 -70.65
C PRO A 10 12.71 12.36 -69.78
N ALA A 11 11.41 12.21 -69.54
CA ALA A 11 10.69 12.99 -68.56
C ALA A 11 11.09 12.55 -67.15
N VAL A 12 11.86 13.38 -66.44
CA VAL A 12 12.20 13.21 -65.03
C VAL A 12 11.01 13.70 -64.21
N PHE A 13 10.25 12.77 -63.60
CA PHE A 13 9.28 13.11 -62.55
C PHE A 13 10.06 13.48 -61.28
N LEU A 14 10.20 14.78 -61.01
CA LEU A 14 10.65 15.29 -59.71
C LEU A 14 9.52 15.13 -58.70
N THR A 15 9.61 14.12 -57.83
CA THR A 15 8.83 14.08 -56.59
C THR A 15 9.44 15.08 -55.60
N LEU A 16 8.88 16.28 -55.53
CA LEU A 16 9.19 17.26 -54.48
C LEU A 16 8.70 16.72 -53.13
N PRO A 17 9.58 16.55 -52.12
CA PRO A 17 9.13 16.26 -50.77
C PRO A 17 8.39 17.49 -50.25
N VAL A 18 7.10 17.34 -49.94
CA VAL A 18 6.34 18.34 -49.19
C VAL A 18 6.92 18.34 -47.77
N LEU A 19 7.84 19.27 -47.51
CA LEU A 19 8.26 19.63 -46.16
C LEU A 19 7.08 20.36 -45.51
N LEU A 20 6.28 19.62 -44.74
CA LEU A 20 5.31 20.23 -43.84
C LEU A 20 6.11 21.08 -42.82
N PRO A 21 5.77 22.37 -42.62
CA PRO A 21 6.44 23.18 -41.61
C PRO A 21 6.25 22.54 -40.23
N ALA A 22 7.33 22.45 -39.46
CA ALA A 22 7.25 22.03 -38.07
C ALA A 22 6.28 22.97 -37.34
N GLN A 23 5.18 22.43 -36.82
CA GLN A 23 4.17 23.21 -36.12
C GLN A 23 4.82 23.89 -34.91
N GLU A 24 4.81 25.22 -34.89
CA GLU A 24 5.32 25.98 -33.75
C GLU A 24 4.44 25.69 -32.53
N LYS A 25 5.04 25.15 -31.47
CA LYS A 25 4.32 24.78 -30.25
C LYS A 25 3.83 26.04 -29.54
N ALA A 26 2.59 26.02 -29.06
CA ALA A 26 1.98 27.12 -28.32
C ALA A 26 2.78 27.42 -27.04
N ARG A 27 3.19 28.67 -26.83
CA ARG A 27 3.86 29.14 -25.61
C ARG A 27 2.86 29.76 -24.66
N PHE A 28 3.08 29.60 -23.35
CA PHE A 28 2.27 30.24 -22.32
C PHE A 28 2.56 31.73 -22.25
N ALA A 29 1.54 32.56 -22.05
CA ALA A 29 1.68 34.01 -21.94
C ALA A 29 2.26 34.46 -20.59
N ASN A 30 2.05 33.68 -19.52
CA ASN A 30 2.58 33.94 -18.19
C ASN A 30 2.64 32.67 -17.32
N LEU A 31 3.26 32.78 -16.13
CA LEU A 31 3.39 31.68 -15.18
C LEU A 31 2.04 31.12 -14.70
N GLN A 32 1.03 31.96 -14.51
CA GLN A 32 -0.28 31.50 -14.01
C GLN A 32 -0.98 30.61 -15.04
N GLU A 33 -0.88 30.94 -16.33
CA GLU A 33 -1.35 30.09 -17.41
C GLU A 33 -0.59 28.75 -17.42
N ALA A 34 0.75 28.78 -17.36
CA ALA A 34 1.56 27.57 -17.31
C ALA A 34 1.21 26.65 -16.13
N LEU A 35 1.01 27.22 -14.93
CA LEU A 35 0.62 26.47 -13.73
C LEU A 35 -0.78 25.86 -13.87
N ARG A 36 -1.74 26.60 -14.43
CA ARG A 36 -3.11 26.11 -14.68
C ARG A 36 -3.14 25.00 -15.75
N SER A 37 -2.27 25.08 -16.75
CA SER A 37 -2.12 24.05 -17.79
C SER A 37 -1.53 22.74 -17.27
N GLY A 38 -0.89 22.74 -16.10
CA GLY A 38 -0.32 21.52 -15.48
C GLY A 38 -1.34 20.40 -15.28
N ALA A 39 -2.62 20.72 -15.07
CA ALA A 39 -3.69 19.71 -14.97
C ALA A 39 -3.88 18.90 -16.26
N ALA A 40 -3.52 19.45 -17.43
CA ALA A 40 -3.57 18.73 -18.70
C ALA A 40 -2.56 17.57 -18.73
N LEU A 41 -1.45 17.68 -18.01
CA LEU A 41 -0.37 16.69 -17.91
C LEU A 41 -0.65 15.55 -16.92
N ALA A 42 -1.63 15.72 -16.02
CA ALA A 42 -1.94 14.72 -14.99
C ALA A 42 -2.46 13.39 -15.58
N GLY A 43 -3.15 13.48 -16.73
CA GLY A 43 -3.73 12.33 -17.40
C GLY A 43 -4.81 11.58 -16.60
N GLY A 44 -5.35 10.51 -17.17
CA GLY A 44 -6.15 9.52 -16.46
C GLY A 44 -5.28 8.59 -15.61
N SER A 45 -5.84 8.09 -14.51
CA SER A 45 -5.19 7.19 -13.55
C SER A 45 -5.59 5.72 -13.71
N GLY A 46 -6.41 5.41 -14.71
CA GLY A 46 -7.06 4.11 -14.84
C GLY A 46 -8.02 3.82 -13.69
N PRO A 47 -8.32 2.54 -13.42
CA PRO A 47 -9.16 2.14 -12.29
C PRO A 47 -8.63 2.64 -10.94
N ARG A 48 -9.51 3.29 -10.17
CA ARG A 48 -9.22 3.79 -8.81
C ARG A 48 -9.63 2.76 -7.75
N ASN A 49 -8.98 2.80 -6.59
CA ASN A 49 -9.24 1.91 -5.44
C ASN A 49 -9.40 0.43 -5.87
N VAL A 50 -8.38 -0.10 -6.55
CA VAL A 50 -8.41 -1.49 -7.00
C VAL A 50 -8.23 -2.41 -5.80
N ASN A 51 -9.14 -3.36 -5.65
CA ASN A 51 -9.14 -4.36 -4.59
C ASN A 51 -9.28 -5.73 -5.21
N TRP A 52 -8.29 -6.60 -5.02
CA TRP A 52 -8.40 -8.00 -5.46
C TRP A 52 -9.38 -8.75 -4.57
N ILE A 53 -10.31 -9.47 -5.20
CA ILE A 53 -11.36 -10.22 -4.53
C ILE A 53 -11.37 -11.68 -5.00
N ASP A 54 -12.08 -12.51 -4.26
CA ASP A 54 -12.21 -13.96 -4.48
C ASP A 54 -10.87 -14.69 -4.50
N GLY A 55 -9.92 -14.25 -3.67
CA GLY A 55 -8.55 -14.76 -3.62
C GLY A 55 -7.67 -14.32 -4.80
N GLY A 56 -8.01 -13.22 -5.48
CA GLY A 56 -7.24 -12.69 -6.62
C GLY A 56 -7.78 -13.08 -7.99
N ARG A 57 -8.89 -13.82 -8.03
CA ARG A 57 -9.52 -14.24 -9.30
C ARG A 57 -10.16 -13.08 -10.05
N ARG A 58 -10.63 -12.06 -9.33
CA ARG A 58 -11.28 -10.86 -9.87
C ARG A 58 -10.76 -9.63 -9.12
N TYR A 59 -11.01 -8.44 -9.63
CA TYR A 59 -10.78 -7.20 -8.88
C TYR A 59 -12.00 -6.29 -8.92
N SER A 60 -12.26 -5.63 -7.81
CA SER A 60 -13.19 -4.52 -7.67
C SER A 60 -12.45 -3.20 -7.90
N PHE A 61 -13.14 -2.20 -8.43
CA PHE A 61 -12.57 -0.87 -8.65
C PHE A 61 -13.66 0.20 -8.69
N ILE A 62 -13.24 1.44 -8.49
CA ILE A 62 -14.07 2.62 -8.67
C ILE A 62 -13.99 3.09 -10.12
N ALA A 63 -15.16 3.27 -10.71
CA ALA A 63 -15.36 3.95 -11.99
C ALA A 63 -16.25 5.20 -11.80
N ARG A 64 -16.14 6.16 -12.73
CA ARG A 64 -17.11 7.25 -12.85
C ARG A 64 -17.99 6.99 -14.06
N SER A 65 -19.30 7.21 -13.88
CA SER A 65 -20.31 7.21 -14.93
C SER A 65 -21.08 8.54 -14.90
N ASP A 66 -21.95 8.76 -15.88
CA ASP A 66 -22.89 9.90 -15.87
C ASP A 66 -23.79 9.89 -14.63
N SER A 67 -23.97 8.73 -14.00
CA SER A 67 -24.79 8.54 -12.80
C SER A 67 -24.01 8.73 -11.48
N GLY A 68 -22.74 9.11 -11.56
CA GLY A 68 -21.84 9.29 -10.41
C GLY A 68 -20.82 8.16 -10.28
N GLU A 69 -20.26 8.04 -9.07
CA GLU A 69 -19.27 7.02 -8.74
C GLU A 69 -19.92 5.64 -8.60
N GLU A 70 -19.32 4.64 -9.25
CA GLU A 70 -19.75 3.25 -9.23
C GLU A 70 -18.61 2.34 -8.75
N ILE A 71 -18.95 1.34 -7.95
CA ILE A 71 -18.05 0.22 -7.66
C ILE A 71 -18.39 -0.90 -8.63
N ARG A 72 -17.38 -1.33 -9.39
CA ARG A 72 -17.50 -2.35 -10.43
C ARG A 72 -16.55 -3.49 -10.15
N VAL A 73 -16.86 -4.67 -10.67
CA VAL A 73 -16.04 -5.87 -10.59
C VAL A 73 -15.65 -6.30 -12.00
N PHE A 74 -14.36 -6.55 -12.20
CA PHE A 74 -13.79 -7.08 -13.44
C PHE A 74 -13.22 -8.48 -13.22
N ASP A 75 -13.51 -9.39 -14.13
CA ASP A 75 -12.93 -10.73 -14.19
C ASP A 75 -11.87 -10.80 -15.32
N PRO A 76 -10.57 -10.87 -14.98
CA PRO A 76 -9.50 -11.00 -15.97
C PRO A 76 -9.56 -12.25 -16.84
N ALA A 77 -10.18 -13.34 -16.37
CA ALA A 77 -10.25 -14.59 -17.12
C ALA A 77 -11.30 -14.55 -18.24
N THR A 78 -12.44 -13.89 -17.98
CA THR A 78 -13.57 -13.82 -18.90
C THR A 78 -13.68 -12.47 -19.62
N GLY A 79 -13.04 -11.42 -19.10
CA GLY A 79 -13.19 -10.05 -19.56
C GLY A 79 -14.49 -9.38 -19.12
N MET A 80 -15.28 -10.04 -18.28
CA MET A 80 -16.58 -9.54 -17.83
C MET A 80 -16.40 -8.36 -16.87
N ASP A 81 -17.15 -7.28 -17.12
CA ASP A 81 -17.21 -6.08 -16.31
C ASP A 81 -18.65 -5.85 -15.82
N SER A 82 -18.87 -5.91 -14.51
CA SER A 82 -20.19 -5.82 -13.90
C SER A 82 -20.27 -4.72 -12.84
N LEU A 83 -21.38 -4.00 -12.83
CA LEU A 83 -21.71 -3.07 -11.74
C LEU A 83 -22.02 -3.87 -10.46
N LEU A 84 -21.36 -3.51 -9.36
CA LEU A 84 -21.60 -4.10 -8.04
C LEU A 84 -22.45 -3.18 -7.18
N PHE A 85 -22.04 -1.92 -7.03
CA PHE A 85 -22.64 -0.99 -6.09
C PHE A 85 -22.65 0.45 -6.63
N ARG A 86 -23.69 1.20 -6.28
CA ARG A 86 -23.81 2.64 -6.47
C ARG A 86 -24.49 3.26 -5.25
N ALA A 87 -23.98 4.40 -4.79
CA ALA A 87 -24.57 5.10 -3.64
C ALA A 87 -25.85 5.85 -4.01
N ARG A 88 -25.98 6.29 -5.26
CA ARG A 88 -27.12 7.09 -5.71
C ARG A 88 -28.44 6.36 -5.46
N GLY A 89 -29.35 7.01 -4.73
CA GLY A 89 -30.67 6.49 -4.39
C GLY A 89 -30.73 5.70 -3.08
N LEU A 90 -29.60 5.50 -2.40
CA LEU A 90 -29.55 4.96 -1.05
C LEU A 90 -29.58 6.10 -0.03
N THR A 91 -30.13 5.83 1.15
CA THR A 91 -30.03 6.68 2.33
C THR A 91 -29.28 5.95 3.43
N PHE A 92 -28.77 6.70 4.41
CA PHE A 92 -28.28 6.08 5.64
C PHE A 92 -29.43 5.30 6.32
N PRO A 93 -29.17 4.07 6.82
CA PRO A 93 -30.15 3.27 7.55
C PRO A 93 -30.83 4.07 8.67
N GLY A 94 -32.17 4.08 8.66
CA GLY A 94 -32.98 4.79 9.67
C GLY A 94 -33.15 6.30 9.44
N GLY A 95 -32.65 6.86 8.34
CA GLY A 95 -32.75 8.29 8.03
C GLY A 95 -33.11 8.60 6.56
N THR A 96 -33.23 9.90 6.28
CA THR A 96 -33.49 10.45 4.93
C THR A 96 -32.26 11.06 4.27
N GLU A 97 -31.15 11.16 5.00
CA GLU A 97 -29.87 11.64 4.47
C GLU A 97 -29.37 10.71 3.36
N PRO A 98 -29.05 11.22 2.15
CA PRO A 98 -28.47 10.41 1.09
C PRO A 98 -27.17 9.74 1.55
N PHE A 99 -27.03 8.44 1.25
CA PHE A 99 -25.82 7.70 1.61
C PHE A 99 -24.61 8.24 0.83
N ALA A 100 -23.56 8.58 1.57
CA ALA A 100 -22.27 8.99 1.02
C ALA A 100 -21.15 8.35 1.82
N TYR A 101 -20.04 8.06 1.17
CA TYR A 101 -18.86 7.47 1.78
C TYR A 101 -17.59 8.17 1.27
N GLN A 102 -16.55 8.19 2.09
CA GLN A 102 -15.24 8.73 1.72
C GLN A 102 -14.32 7.66 1.13
N SER A 103 -14.36 6.46 1.73
CA SER A 103 -13.57 5.33 1.30
C SER A 103 -14.35 4.03 1.53
N PHE A 104 -13.88 2.95 0.91
CA PHE A 104 -14.33 1.62 1.23
C PHE A 104 -13.17 0.63 1.17
N GLN A 105 -13.35 -0.47 1.89
CA GLN A 105 -12.49 -1.63 1.86
C GLN A 105 -13.34 -2.89 1.67
N TRP A 106 -12.73 -3.92 1.10
CA TRP A 106 -13.34 -5.24 1.04
C TRP A 106 -13.00 -6.05 2.27
N ALA A 107 -13.97 -6.80 2.77
CA ALA A 107 -13.67 -7.92 3.65
C ALA A 107 -12.92 -9.02 2.88
N GLN A 108 -12.05 -9.76 3.56
CA GLN A 108 -11.24 -10.81 2.93
C GLN A 108 -12.11 -11.93 2.32
N ASP A 109 -13.32 -12.14 2.85
CA ASP A 109 -14.30 -13.09 2.32
C ASP A 109 -14.89 -12.70 0.94
N SER A 110 -14.64 -11.47 0.47
CA SER A 110 -15.17 -10.91 -0.78
C SER A 110 -16.70 -10.87 -0.87
N LYS A 111 -17.40 -10.87 0.26
CA LYS A 111 -18.86 -10.80 0.34
C LYS A 111 -19.37 -9.50 0.93
N HIS A 112 -18.50 -8.74 1.59
CA HIS A 112 -18.85 -7.52 2.29
C HIS A 112 -17.95 -6.35 1.87
N LEU A 113 -18.56 -5.19 1.70
CA LEU A 113 -17.89 -3.90 1.64
C LEU A 113 -18.01 -3.21 2.99
N VAL A 114 -16.95 -2.56 3.45
CA VAL A 114 -16.97 -1.69 4.63
C VAL A 114 -16.74 -0.27 4.15
N PHE A 115 -17.74 0.58 4.34
CA PHE A 115 -17.72 1.99 3.97
C PHE A 115 -17.35 2.85 5.17
N GLN A 116 -16.38 3.75 4.97
CA GLN A 116 -16.06 4.81 5.92
C GLN A 116 -16.87 6.06 5.58
N THR A 117 -17.61 6.58 6.54
CA THR A 117 -18.48 7.75 6.39
C THR A 117 -18.24 8.75 7.52
N HIS A 118 -18.65 10.01 7.31
CA HIS A 118 -18.56 11.08 8.32
C HIS A 118 -17.16 11.20 8.97
N PHE A 119 -16.10 11.03 8.18
CA PHE A 119 -14.72 11.07 8.69
C PHE A 119 -14.34 12.45 9.18
N GLN A 120 -13.77 12.51 10.37
CA GLN A 120 -13.16 13.71 10.94
C GLN A 120 -11.68 13.46 11.15
N PRO A 121 -10.78 14.11 10.36
CA PRO A 121 -9.35 13.88 10.46
C PRO A 121 -8.80 14.35 11.81
N LEU A 122 -7.79 13.63 12.30
CA LEU A 122 -7.04 13.99 13.51
C LEU A 122 -5.56 14.25 13.19
N TYR A 123 -4.86 13.28 12.59
CA TYR A 123 -3.46 13.39 12.16
C TYR A 123 -3.33 13.09 10.64
N ARG A 124 -2.15 12.66 10.15
CA ARG A 124 -1.95 12.38 8.71
C ARG A 124 -2.85 11.27 8.18
N ARG A 125 -3.14 10.24 8.99
CA ARG A 125 -3.82 9.01 8.57
C ARG A 125 -5.05 8.71 9.39
N SER A 126 -5.06 9.07 10.66
CA SER A 126 -6.15 8.76 11.58
C SER A 126 -7.18 9.87 11.72
N GLY A 127 -8.37 9.48 12.17
CA GLY A 127 -9.52 10.32 12.42
C GLY A 127 -10.69 9.45 12.82
N THR A 128 -11.81 10.03 13.26
CA THR A 128 -13.00 9.26 13.67
C THR A 128 -13.97 9.12 12.51
N SER A 129 -14.74 8.03 12.47
CA SER A 129 -15.72 7.76 11.41
C SER A 129 -16.86 6.88 11.89
N ASP A 130 -17.95 6.93 11.14
CA ASP A 130 -18.96 5.89 11.14
C ASP A 130 -18.60 4.85 10.07
N TYR A 131 -18.84 3.58 10.36
CA TYR A 131 -18.54 2.47 9.47
C TYR A 131 -19.79 1.67 9.18
N TYR A 132 -20.11 1.53 7.89
CA TYR A 132 -21.24 0.77 7.41
C TYR A 132 -20.78 -0.47 6.65
N VAL A 133 -21.37 -1.62 6.96
CA VAL A 133 -21.14 -2.87 6.23
C VAL A 133 -22.24 -3.05 5.21
N TYR A 134 -21.86 -3.29 3.96
CA TYR A 134 -22.75 -3.65 2.88
C TYR A 134 -22.57 -5.11 2.48
N GLY A 135 -23.61 -5.91 2.62
CA GLY A 135 -23.64 -7.29 2.13
C GLY A 135 -23.92 -7.33 0.62
N VAL A 136 -23.05 -7.98 -0.15
CA VAL A 136 -23.20 -8.06 -1.61
C VAL A 136 -24.40 -8.92 -2.01
N ALA A 137 -24.66 -9.99 -1.27
CA ALA A 137 -25.70 -10.96 -1.61
C ALA A 137 -27.11 -10.45 -1.30
N ASP A 138 -27.31 -9.86 -0.13
CA ASP A 138 -28.59 -9.34 0.35
C ASP A 138 -28.82 -7.86 -0.01
N ARG A 139 -27.75 -7.16 -0.44
CA ARG A 139 -27.74 -5.72 -0.75
C ARG A 139 -28.16 -4.86 0.44
N ALA A 140 -27.90 -5.34 1.66
CA ALA A 140 -28.24 -4.64 2.90
C ALA A 140 -27.07 -3.78 3.38
N LEU A 141 -27.37 -2.58 3.87
CA LEU A 141 -26.41 -1.66 4.48
C LEU A 141 -26.68 -1.57 5.99
N THR A 142 -25.68 -1.85 6.82
CA THR A 142 -25.80 -1.90 8.29
C THR A 142 -24.74 -1.02 8.95
N LEU A 143 -25.13 -0.16 9.88
CA LEU A 143 -24.17 0.56 10.74
C LEU A 143 -23.50 -0.43 11.70
N ALA A 144 -22.20 -0.63 11.56
CA ALA A 144 -21.44 -1.58 12.38
C ALA A 144 -20.60 -0.89 13.47
N ALA A 145 -20.13 0.34 13.23
CA ALA A 145 -19.43 1.13 14.23
C ALA A 145 -19.73 2.62 14.05
N ARG A 146 -19.86 3.34 15.17
CA ARG A 146 -20.09 4.79 15.21
C ARG A 146 -18.93 5.46 15.95
N GLY A 147 -18.39 6.55 15.39
CA GLY A 147 -17.31 7.32 16.00
C GLY A 147 -16.03 6.52 16.27
N ALA A 148 -15.76 5.48 15.48
CA ALA A 148 -14.55 4.66 15.63
C ALA A 148 -13.36 5.32 14.92
N ARG A 149 -12.14 5.20 15.46
CA ARG A 149 -10.95 5.74 14.79
C ARG A 149 -10.49 4.83 13.65
N THR A 150 -10.61 3.52 13.85
CA THR A 150 -10.31 2.49 12.85
C THR A 150 -11.31 1.35 12.98
N ALA A 151 -11.67 0.71 11.86
CA ALA A 151 -12.55 -0.45 11.85
C ALA A 151 -12.20 -1.40 10.69
N GLU A 152 -12.24 -2.70 10.96
CA GLU A 152 -11.94 -3.74 9.98
C GLU A 152 -12.80 -4.98 10.23
N LEU A 153 -13.38 -5.53 9.16
CA LEU A 153 -14.10 -6.79 9.24
C LEU A 153 -13.12 -7.94 9.40
N SER A 154 -13.46 -8.93 10.23
CA SER A 154 -12.66 -10.11 10.42
C SER A 154 -12.47 -10.87 9.09
N PRO A 155 -11.38 -11.63 8.92
CA PRO A 155 -11.14 -12.43 7.72
C PRO A 155 -12.34 -13.29 7.27
N GLY A 156 -13.08 -13.85 8.23
CA GLY A 156 -14.28 -14.66 8.00
C GLY A 156 -15.55 -13.87 7.73
N GLY A 157 -15.51 -12.54 7.85
CA GLY A 157 -16.58 -11.63 7.43
C GLY A 157 -17.78 -11.52 8.36
N THR A 158 -17.69 -12.03 9.60
CA THR A 158 -18.84 -12.08 10.52
C THR A 158 -18.77 -11.06 11.67
N LEU A 159 -17.58 -10.56 11.96
CA LEU A 159 -17.33 -9.66 13.09
C LEU A 159 -16.64 -8.38 12.59
N MET A 160 -17.09 -7.21 13.04
CA MET A 160 -16.39 -5.94 12.83
C MET A 160 -15.58 -5.61 14.07
N GLY A 161 -14.25 -5.59 13.95
CA GLY A 161 -13.37 -5.08 14.99
C GLY A 161 -13.20 -3.57 14.81
N TYR A 162 -13.12 -2.83 15.90
CA TYR A 162 -12.83 -1.39 15.84
C TYR A 162 -12.28 -0.86 17.14
N GLU A 163 -11.62 0.29 17.03
CA GLU A 163 -11.19 1.09 18.16
C GLU A 163 -12.11 2.31 18.30
N ARG A 164 -12.51 2.61 19.54
CA ARG A 164 -13.27 3.81 19.89
C ARG A 164 -12.87 4.27 21.29
N ASP A 165 -12.59 5.56 21.45
CA ASP A 165 -12.27 6.20 22.72
C ASP A 165 -11.14 5.51 23.52
N GLY A 166 -10.13 4.97 22.82
CA GLY A 166 -8.98 4.28 23.41
C GLY A 166 -9.20 2.81 23.77
N ASP A 167 -10.37 2.24 23.45
CA ASP A 167 -10.67 0.85 23.71
C ASP A 167 -11.08 0.06 22.47
N MET A 168 -10.84 -1.24 22.53
CA MET A 168 -11.18 -2.20 21.48
C MET A 168 -12.60 -2.73 21.64
N PHE A 169 -13.30 -2.87 20.53
CA PHE A 169 -14.65 -3.41 20.44
C PHE A 169 -14.76 -4.42 19.29
N VAL A 170 -15.75 -5.29 19.39
CA VAL A 170 -16.22 -6.15 18.30
C VAL A 170 -17.74 -6.03 18.18
N TYR A 171 -18.22 -5.85 16.96
CA TYR A 171 -19.64 -5.93 16.61
C TYR A 171 -19.92 -7.22 15.83
N ASP A 172 -20.82 -8.04 16.34
CA ASP A 172 -21.30 -9.25 15.66
C ASP A 172 -22.42 -8.87 14.69
N LEU A 173 -22.18 -9.07 13.38
CA LEU A 173 -23.13 -8.68 12.33
C LEU A 173 -24.43 -9.48 12.39
N ALA A 174 -24.37 -10.76 12.80
CA ALA A 174 -25.54 -11.64 12.83
C ALA A 174 -26.41 -11.35 14.07
N GLN A 175 -25.78 -11.13 15.22
CA GLN A 175 -26.47 -10.81 16.47
C GLN A 175 -26.81 -9.32 16.60
N GLN A 176 -26.22 -8.48 15.75
CA GLN A 176 -26.29 -7.02 15.83
C GLN A 176 -25.90 -6.48 17.20
N LYS A 177 -24.86 -7.08 17.80
CA LYS A 177 -24.46 -6.80 19.18
C LYS A 177 -22.99 -6.38 19.25
N GLU A 178 -22.76 -5.28 19.94
CA GLU A 178 -21.42 -4.80 20.32
C GLU A 178 -20.94 -5.48 21.61
N LEU A 179 -19.65 -5.83 21.64
CA LEU A 179 -18.91 -6.28 22.81
C LEU A 179 -17.65 -5.42 22.96
N ARG A 180 -17.49 -4.81 24.15
CA ARG A 180 -16.26 -4.11 24.55
C ARG A 180 -15.21 -5.12 25.02
N LEU A 181 -14.01 -5.07 24.44
CA LEU A 181 -12.92 -6.01 24.69
C LEU A 181 -11.87 -5.48 25.69
N THR A 182 -11.69 -4.15 25.76
CA THR A 182 -10.81 -3.48 26.74
C THR A 182 -11.57 -2.36 27.44
N ALA A 183 -11.15 -2.01 28.65
CA ALA A 183 -11.81 -0.97 29.45
C ALA A 183 -10.82 -0.21 30.35
N ASP A 184 -9.55 -0.18 29.94
CA ASP A 184 -8.45 0.41 30.72
C ASP A 184 -7.81 1.62 30.04
N ALA A 185 -8.51 2.22 29.07
CA ALA A 185 -8.13 3.48 28.46
C ALA A 185 -8.14 4.63 29.47
N THR A 186 -7.18 5.54 29.32
CA THR A 186 -7.06 6.81 30.05
C THR A 186 -6.74 7.92 29.04
N PRO A 187 -6.75 9.21 29.43
CA PRO A 187 -6.37 10.28 28.52
C PRO A 187 -4.96 10.17 27.91
N THR A 188 -4.08 9.33 28.48
CA THR A 188 -2.70 9.13 28.01
C THR A 188 -2.39 7.67 27.74
N THR A 189 -3.37 6.78 27.80
CA THR A 189 -3.17 5.35 27.62
C THR A 189 -4.32 4.76 26.84
N TYR A 190 -4.03 4.09 25.73
CA TYR A 190 -5.08 3.60 24.83
C TYR A 190 -4.66 2.32 24.13
N ASN A 191 -5.65 1.60 23.64
CA ASN A 191 -5.55 0.32 22.98
C ASN A 191 -6.02 0.47 21.54
N GLY A 192 -5.23 0.02 20.57
CA GLY A 192 -5.67 -0.09 19.17
C GLY A 192 -5.43 1.12 18.28
N HIS A 193 -4.90 2.23 18.79
CA HIS A 193 -4.43 3.32 17.95
C HIS A 193 -3.05 3.80 18.40
N PHE A 194 -2.36 4.49 17.51
CA PHE A 194 -1.03 5.03 17.76
C PHE A 194 -1.11 6.48 18.25
N ASP A 195 -0.10 6.86 19.04
CA ASP A 195 0.19 8.25 19.35
C ASP A 195 0.66 8.98 18.08
N TRP A 196 0.97 10.27 18.20
CA TRP A 196 1.45 11.05 17.07
C TRP A 196 2.75 10.48 16.50
N VAL A 197 3.75 10.12 17.33
CA VAL A 197 5.08 9.72 16.84
C VAL A 197 5.04 8.35 16.17
N TYR A 198 4.29 7.36 16.71
CA TYR A 198 4.15 6.09 16.01
C TYR A 198 3.37 6.23 14.70
N GLU A 199 2.32 7.06 14.65
CA GLU A 199 1.55 7.23 13.41
C GLU A 199 2.39 7.88 12.30
N GLU A 200 3.10 8.95 12.63
CA GLU A 200 3.86 9.74 11.65
C GLU A 200 5.18 9.04 11.26
N GLU A 201 5.93 8.52 12.24
CA GLU A 201 7.28 7.99 12.04
C GLU A 201 7.36 6.47 11.81
N PHE A 202 6.31 5.72 12.16
CA PHE A 202 6.15 4.31 11.75
C PHE A 202 5.01 4.09 10.75
N GLY A 203 4.28 5.14 10.38
CA GLY A 203 3.45 5.18 9.17
C GLY A 203 2.09 4.48 9.24
N MET A 204 1.61 4.08 10.42
CA MET A 204 0.36 3.32 10.58
C MET A 204 -0.66 4.09 11.44
N ALA A 205 -1.94 4.08 11.08
CA ALA A 205 -3.02 4.61 11.94
C ALA A 205 -3.66 3.54 12.83
N GLN A 206 -3.88 2.35 12.26
CA GLN A 206 -4.46 1.21 12.97
C GLN A 206 -3.38 0.48 13.75
N ALA A 207 -3.56 0.38 15.07
CA ALA A 207 -2.64 -0.32 15.96
C ALA A 207 -3.26 -1.62 16.48
N TRP A 208 -3.90 -2.38 15.57
CA TRP A 208 -4.44 -3.72 15.84
C TRP A 208 -4.68 -4.50 14.55
N ASN A 209 -4.69 -5.84 14.64
CA ASN A 209 -4.88 -6.75 13.51
C ASN A 209 -5.60 -8.03 13.92
N TRP A 210 -6.51 -8.50 13.06
CA TRP A 210 -7.17 -9.80 13.18
C TRP A 210 -6.22 -10.97 12.93
N SER A 211 -6.36 -12.06 13.70
CA SER A 211 -5.77 -13.35 13.34
C SER A 211 -6.40 -13.90 12.06
N PRO A 212 -5.66 -14.69 11.26
CA PRO A 212 -6.17 -15.23 9.99
C PRO A 212 -7.45 -16.06 10.14
N ASP A 213 -7.66 -16.68 11.31
CA ASP A 213 -8.84 -17.48 11.64
C ASP A 213 -9.98 -16.66 12.30
N SER A 214 -9.88 -15.33 12.34
CA SER A 214 -10.88 -14.41 12.91
C SER A 214 -11.16 -14.60 14.41
N ARG A 215 -10.27 -15.28 15.14
CA ARG A 215 -10.48 -15.63 16.54
C ARG A 215 -9.87 -14.63 17.51
N PHE A 216 -8.74 -14.03 17.14
CA PHE A 216 -7.97 -13.16 18.00
C PHE A 216 -7.82 -11.78 17.37
N ILE A 217 -7.74 -10.76 18.23
CA ILE A 217 -7.23 -9.43 17.86
C ILE A 217 -5.94 -9.22 18.64
N ALA A 218 -4.83 -9.00 17.93
CA ALA A 218 -3.61 -8.47 18.51
C ALA A 218 -3.65 -6.94 18.40
N TYR A 219 -3.27 -6.23 19.45
CA TYR A 219 -3.33 -4.78 19.50
C TYR A 219 -2.18 -4.18 20.30
N TRP A 220 -1.78 -2.97 19.94
CA TRP A 220 -0.86 -2.17 20.72
C TRP A 220 -1.61 -1.42 21.80
N ARG A 221 -1.06 -1.44 23.01
CA ARG A 221 -1.41 -0.53 24.09
C ARG A 221 -0.26 0.44 24.30
N LEU A 222 -0.50 1.71 24.01
CA LEU A 222 0.47 2.78 24.20
C LEU A 222 0.16 3.55 25.48
N ASP A 223 1.21 4.05 26.12
CA ASP A 223 1.15 5.01 27.21
C ASP A 223 2.10 6.17 26.91
N GLU A 224 1.51 7.32 26.55
CA GLU A 224 2.19 8.56 26.18
C GLU A 224 2.33 9.53 27.38
N SER A 225 2.05 9.10 28.61
CA SER A 225 2.06 9.99 29.79
C SER A 225 3.42 10.65 30.06
N ALA A 226 4.51 10.01 29.66
CA ALA A 226 5.87 10.53 29.81
C ALA A 226 6.28 11.50 28.69
N GLU A 227 5.50 11.60 27.61
CA GLU A 227 5.83 12.46 26.49
C GLU A 227 5.56 13.93 26.79
N PRO A 228 6.50 14.83 26.43
CA PRO A 228 6.28 16.26 26.50
C PRO A 228 5.14 16.72 25.60
N THR A 229 4.44 17.75 26.05
CA THR A 229 3.37 18.39 25.28
C THR A 229 3.89 19.64 24.57
N ILE A 230 3.60 19.77 23.29
CA ILE A 230 3.75 21.02 22.53
C ILE A 230 2.39 21.73 22.42
N GLN A 231 2.43 23.05 22.29
CA GLN A 231 1.24 23.88 22.07
C GLN A 231 1.27 24.48 20.67
N LEU A 232 0.19 24.25 19.92
CA LEU A 232 -0.05 24.84 18.61
C LEU A 232 -1.06 25.97 18.76
N SER A 233 -0.69 27.18 18.36
CA SER A 233 -1.58 28.34 18.41
C SER A 233 -2.29 28.54 17.07
N ASP A 234 -3.60 28.73 17.13
CA ASP A 234 -4.46 29.09 16.01
C ASP A 234 -4.78 30.58 16.06
N PHE A 235 -4.53 31.29 14.97
CA PHE A 235 -4.75 32.73 14.83
C PHE A 235 -5.86 33.08 13.83
N GLU A 236 -6.63 32.10 13.31
CA GLU A 236 -7.71 32.33 12.35
C GLU A 236 -8.88 33.12 12.96
N GLY A 237 -9.15 32.88 14.25
CA GLY A 237 -10.20 33.56 15.01
C GLY A 237 -9.84 34.98 15.45
N ARG A 238 -10.84 35.70 15.99
CA ARG A 238 -10.66 37.06 16.56
C ARG A 238 -9.73 37.07 17.79
N HIS A 239 -9.69 35.95 18.51
CA HIS A 239 -8.80 35.69 19.63
C HIS A 239 -8.05 34.40 19.33
N PRO A 240 -6.73 34.33 19.62
CA PRO A 240 -5.98 33.11 19.41
C PRO A 240 -6.56 31.96 20.24
N ASP A 241 -6.71 30.80 19.60
CA ASP A 241 -7.01 29.54 20.26
C ASP A 241 -5.72 28.69 20.31
N TRP A 242 -5.74 27.57 21.04
CA TRP A 242 -4.62 26.64 21.05
C TRP A 242 -5.04 25.19 21.23
N THR A 243 -4.29 24.30 20.59
CA THR A 243 -4.36 22.85 20.79
C THR A 243 -3.05 22.36 21.39
N ARG A 244 -3.13 21.32 22.22
CA ARG A 244 -1.98 20.66 22.84
C ARG A 244 -1.86 19.25 22.32
N ILE A 245 -0.66 18.85 21.94
CA ILE A 245 -0.35 17.51 21.40
C ILE A 245 0.91 17.01 22.11
N ARG A 246 0.95 15.72 22.45
CA ARG A 246 2.17 15.08 22.93
C ARG A 246 3.04 14.69 21.75
N ILE A 247 4.25 15.24 21.71
CA ILE A 247 5.21 14.99 20.63
C ILE A 247 6.60 14.98 21.27
N PRO A 248 7.27 13.82 21.33
CA PRO A 248 8.63 13.75 21.84
C PRO A 248 9.60 14.39 20.83
N GLN A 249 10.47 15.28 21.31
CA GLN A 249 11.58 15.82 20.52
C GLN A 249 12.82 14.90 20.63
N PRO A 250 13.86 15.09 19.79
CA PRO A 250 15.08 14.30 19.89
C PRO A 250 15.67 14.31 21.32
N GLY A 251 15.73 13.12 21.94
CA GLY A 251 16.24 12.92 23.30
C GLY A 251 15.18 12.85 24.40
N ASP A 252 13.93 13.22 24.12
CA ASP A 252 12.83 13.10 25.08
C ASP A 252 12.43 11.63 25.29
N SER A 253 11.56 11.38 26.29
CA SER A 253 10.96 10.06 26.48
C SER A 253 9.89 9.80 25.43
N ASN A 254 9.88 8.58 24.88
CA ASN A 254 8.85 8.13 23.94
C ASN A 254 7.74 7.33 24.65
N PRO A 255 6.64 6.98 23.96
CA PRO A 255 5.54 6.31 24.61
C PRO A 255 5.94 4.86 24.88
N THR A 256 5.53 4.32 26.02
CA THR A 256 5.77 2.91 26.32
C THR A 256 4.73 2.05 25.62
N VAL A 257 5.14 0.87 25.17
CA VAL A 257 4.30 -0.02 24.36
C VAL A 257 4.16 -1.39 25.01
N LYS A 258 2.95 -1.94 24.97
CA LYS A 258 2.65 -3.35 25.29
C LYS A 258 1.80 -3.94 24.19
N ILE A 259 1.98 -5.23 23.89
CA ILE A 259 1.13 -5.93 22.93
C ILE A 259 0.17 -6.85 23.67
N GLY A 260 -1.12 -6.61 23.48
CA GLY A 260 -2.19 -7.46 23.97
C GLY A 260 -2.75 -8.33 22.87
N VAL A 261 -3.18 -9.54 23.21
CA VAL A 261 -4.02 -10.38 22.35
C VAL A 261 -5.28 -10.76 23.09
N VAL A 262 -6.43 -10.54 22.48
CA VAL A 262 -7.74 -10.92 23.02
C VAL A 262 -8.41 -11.97 22.15
N ASP A 263 -8.89 -13.05 22.77
CA ASP A 263 -9.81 -14.00 22.13
C ASP A 263 -11.21 -13.38 22.12
N VAL A 264 -11.73 -13.04 20.95
CA VAL A 264 -12.95 -12.22 20.82
C VAL A 264 -14.22 -12.96 21.26
N ARG A 265 -14.16 -14.29 21.41
CA ARG A 265 -15.31 -15.10 21.87
C ARG A 265 -15.36 -15.18 23.38
N SER A 266 -14.21 -15.40 24.01
CA SER A 266 -14.11 -15.57 25.48
C SER A 266 -13.82 -14.28 26.23
N GLY A 267 -13.35 -13.23 25.55
CA GLY A 267 -12.83 -12.00 26.17
C GLY A 267 -11.49 -12.21 26.89
N ARG A 268 -10.89 -13.41 26.80
CA ARG A 268 -9.64 -13.72 27.48
C ARG A 268 -8.49 -12.95 26.83
N ARG A 269 -7.76 -12.18 27.64
CA ARG A 269 -6.61 -11.37 27.24
C ARG A 269 -5.29 -12.00 27.67
N VAL A 270 -4.30 -11.95 26.80
CA VAL A 270 -2.91 -12.39 27.02
C VAL A 270 -1.98 -11.23 26.66
N TRP A 271 -0.99 -10.94 27.50
CA TRP A 271 0.04 -9.94 27.21
C TRP A 271 1.28 -10.62 26.64
N LEU A 272 1.87 -10.02 25.60
CA LEU A 272 3.06 -10.51 24.94
C LEU A 272 4.25 -9.65 25.38
N ASP A 273 5.08 -10.19 26.26
CA ASP A 273 6.26 -9.51 26.78
C ASP A 273 7.54 -10.01 26.08
N PRO A 274 8.21 -9.20 25.22
CA PRO A 274 9.46 -9.59 24.58
C PRO A 274 10.62 -9.70 25.57
N GLY A 275 10.50 -9.14 26.78
CA GLY A 275 11.55 -9.14 27.80
C GLY A 275 12.72 -8.22 27.46
N GLU A 276 12.49 -7.28 26.53
CA GLU A 276 13.41 -6.19 26.25
C GLU A 276 13.53 -5.28 27.48
N ARG A 277 14.71 -4.68 27.65
CA ARG A 277 15.02 -3.77 28.75
C ARG A 277 15.37 -2.39 28.20
N GLY A 278 15.04 -1.36 28.96
CA GLY A 278 15.22 0.04 28.52
C GLY A 278 14.17 0.45 27.49
N GLU A 279 14.45 1.52 26.76
CA GLU A 279 13.57 2.04 25.71
C GLU A 279 13.72 1.23 24.42
N TYR A 280 12.59 0.80 23.87
CA TYR A 280 12.48 0.10 22.59
C TYR A 280 11.11 0.40 21.96
N TYR A 281 11.00 0.13 20.68
CA TYR A 281 9.77 0.22 19.90
C TYR A 281 9.26 -1.17 19.53
N VAL A 282 7.96 -1.25 19.26
CA VAL A 282 7.34 -2.39 18.58
C VAL A 282 6.71 -1.86 17.29
N PRO A 283 7.47 -1.70 16.20
CA PRO A 283 6.95 -1.03 15.01
C PRO A 283 5.98 -1.90 14.21
N ARG A 284 6.09 -3.24 14.29
CA ARG A 284 5.33 -4.17 13.45
C ARG A 284 4.95 -5.46 14.16
N LEU A 285 3.78 -5.97 13.82
CA LEU A 285 3.28 -7.30 14.15
C LEU A 285 2.91 -8.04 12.87
N TYR A 286 3.15 -9.34 12.86
CA TYR A 286 2.82 -10.22 11.74
C TYR A 286 2.10 -11.46 12.26
N TRP A 287 0.93 -11.74 11.73
CA TRP A 287 0.39 -13.09 11.84
C TRP A 287 1.21 -14.02 10.96
N THR A 288 1.73 -15.10 11.55
CA THR A 288 2.46 -16.11 10.78
C THR A 288 1.47 -17.00 10.03
N SER A 289 1.96 -17.97 9.26
CA SER A 289 1.09 -18.98 8.64
C SER A 289 0.40 -19.89 9.67
N ARG A 290 0.80 -19.83 10.94
CA ARG A 290 0.14 -20.49 12.06
C ARG A 290 -0.74 -19.47 12.80
N PRO A 291 -2.06 -19.69 12.89
CA PRO A 291 -3.00 -18.70 13.45
C PRO A 291 -2.86 -18.47 14.96
N ASP A 292 -2.15 -19.35 15.67
CA ASP A 292 -1.85 -19.22 17.09
C ASP A 292 -0.47 -18.59 17.37
N THR A 293 0.27 -18.22 16.33
CA THR A 293 1.61 -17.68 16.43
C THR A 293 1.67 -16.26 15.86
N LEU A 294 1.99 -15.30 16.73
CA LEU A 294 2.22 -13.91 16.35
C LEU A 294 3.73 -13.61 16.32
N ALA A 295 4.20 -13.07 15.22
CA ALA A 295 5.53 -12.50 15.08
C ALA A 295 5.53 -11.04 15.50
N LEU A 296 6.45 -10.66 16.39
CA LEU A 296 6.58 -9.31 16.95
C LEU A 296 8.01 -8.82 16.71
N ILE A 297 8.14 -7.64 16.10
CA ILE A 297 9.43 -6.98 15.93
C ILE A 297 9.65 -6.01 17.09
N THR A 298 10.82 -6.08 17.73
CA THR A 298 11.34 -5.01 18.59
C THR A 298 12.49 -4.29 17.89
N LEU A 299 12.60 -3.00 18.16
CA LEU A 299 13.69 -2.15 17.67
C LEU A 299 14.20 -1.31 18.84
N ASN A 300 15.51 -1.34 19.13
CA ASN A 300 16.06 -0.54 20.22
C ASN A 300 15.94 0.97 19.94
N ARG A 301 16.07 1.82 20.97
CA ARG A 301 15.98 3.29 20.83
C ARG A 301 16.91 3.90 19.76
N PRO A 302 18.19 3.48 19.60
CA PRO A 302 19.05 3.90 18.47
C PRO A 302 18.66 3.35 17.09
N GLN A 303 17.68 2.44 17.02
CA GLN A 303 17.17 1.82 15.79
C GLN A 303 18.19 1.01 14.99
N ASN A 304 19.14 0.36 15.67
CA ASN A 304 20.23 -0.37 15.04
C ASN A 304 20.33 -1.84 15.49
N VAL A 305 19.45 -2.28 16.38
CA VAL A 305 19.27 -3.68 16.77
C VAL A 305 17.79 -4.01 16.68
N MET A 306 17.45 -4.90 15.76
CA MET A 306 16.12 -5.41 15.54
C MET A 306 16.03 -6.86 16.00
N ARG A 307 14.96 -7.23 16.70
CA ARG A 307 14.70 -8.62 17.08
C ARG A 307 13.30 -9.05 16.68
N LEU A 308 13.20 -10.27 16.17
CA LEU A 308 11.95 -10.92 15.83
C LEU A 308 11.65 -12.00 16.86
N TYR A 309 10.53 -11.87 17.55
CA TYR A 309 10.02 -12.85 18.49
C TYR A 309 8.78 -13.54 17.91
N PHE A 310 8.65 -14.84 18.13
CA PHE A 310 7.39 -15.55 17.94
C PHE A 310 6.75 -15.81 19.29
N PHE A 311 5.46 -15.50 19.38
CA PHE A 311 4.64 -15.71 20.56
C PHE A 311 3.52 -16.69 20.28
N ASP A 312 3.29 -17.61 21.21
CA ASP A 312 2.02 -18.32 21.34
C ASP A 312 0.99 -17.36 21.94
N VAL A 313 -0.05 -17.03 21.18
CA VAL A 313 -1.03 -16.01 21.57
C VAL A 313 -1.99 -16.47 22.68
N ARG A 314 -1.99 -17.77 23.01
CA ARG A 314 -2.87 -18.35 24.02
C ARG A 314 -2.24 -18.37 25.41
N THR A 315 -0.91 -18.38 25.47
CA THR A 315 -0.13 -18.56 26.69
C THR A 315 0.81 -17.39 26.96
N GLY A 316 1.20 -16.62 25.95
CA GLY A 316 2.25 -15.61 26.03
C GLY A 316 3.67 -16.19 25.99
N GLY A 317 3.79 -17.51 25.79
CA GLY A 317 5.09 -18.17 25.59
C GLY A 317 5.81 -17.61 24.37
N LYS A 318 7.11 -17.36 24.49
CA LYS A 318 7.90 -16.66 23.47
C LYS A 318 9.16 -17.39 23.07
N ARG A 319 9.65 -17.08 21.87
CA ARG A 319 10.97 -17.47 21.39
C ARG A 319 11.56 -16.35 20.53
N LEU A 320 12.82 -16.00 20.80
CA LEU A 320 13.61 -15.16 19.90
C LEU A 320 13.94 -15.97 18.64
N VAL A 321 13.52 -15.49 17.47
CA VAL A 321 13.66 -16.15 16.18
C VAL A 321 14.81 -15.57 15.38
N MET A 322 14.96 -14.25 15.39
CA MET A 322 16.01 -13.56 14.64
C MET A 322 16.48 -12.33 15.40
N SER A 323 17.76 -12.00 15.28
CA SER A 323 18.32 -10.70 15.65
C SER A 323 19.11 -10.18 14.45
N ASP A 324 18.91 -8.91 14.13
CA ASP A 324 19.65 -8.19 13.09
C ASP A 324 20.28 -6.95 13.71
N SER A 325 21.47 -6.57 13.24
CA SER A 325 22.22 -5.45 13.80
C SER A 325 22.94 -4.67 12.71
N SER A 326 22.87 -3.34 12.79
CA SER A 326 23.54 -2.43 11.87
C SER A 326 24.51 -1.51 12.60
N ARG A 327 25.53 -1.02 11.89
CA ARG A 327 26.40 0.07 12.39
C ARG A 327 25.71 1.43 12.30
N THR A 328 24.65 1.54 11.51
CA THR A 328 23.86 2.76 11.30
C THR A 328 22.47 2.56 11.89
N TRP A 329 21.45 2.25 11.07
CA TRP A 329 20.08 1.93 11.46
C TRP A 329 19.57 0.70 10.69
N ILE A 330 18.39 0.22 11.06
CA ILE A 330 17.67 -0.88 10.39
C ILE A 330 16.28 -0.37 9.99
N ASP A 331 15.98 -0.44 8.69
CA ASP A 331 14.64 -0.16 8.20
C ASP A 331 13.70 -1.34 8.48
N VAL A 332 12.49 -1.05 8.94
CA VAL A 332 11.40 -2.03 9.16
C VAL A 332 10.19 -1.81 8.24
N TYR A 333 10.25 -0.71 7.48
CA TYR A 333 9.28 -0.25 6.50
C TYR A 333 10.00 0.72 5.54
N ASP A 334 9.39 1.03 4.41
CA ASP A 334 9.87 2.05 3.48
C ASP A 334 8.72 3.01 3.14
N PHE A 335 8.72 4.16 3.81
CA PHE A 335 7.74 5.23 3.60
C PHE A 335 7.69 5.70 2.13
N TYR A 336 8.85 5.85 1.49
CA TYR A 336 8.97 6.42 0.15
C TYR A 336 8.56 5.43 -0.94
N ALA A 337 8.75 4.13 -0.69
CA ALA A 337 8.24 3.06 -1.54
C ALA A 337 6.79 2.67 -1.23
N GLY A 338 6.18 3.21 -0.17
CA GLY A 338 4.84 2.84 0.27
C GLY A 338 4.75 1.38 0.76
N VAL A 339 5.82 0.89 1.40
CA VAL A 339 5.93 -0.48 1.90
C VAL A 339 5.88 -0.44 3.42
N ASP A 340 4.72 -0.76 3.99
CA ASP A 340 4.60 -0.83 5.45
C ASP A 340 5.30 -2.05 6.03
N ASN A 341 5.50 -3.11 5.26
CA ASN A 341 5.97 -4.40 5.76
C ASN A 341 7.15 -4.93 4.97
N LEU A 342 8.32 -5.02 5.60
CA LEU A 342 9.52 -5.62 5.00
C LEU A 342 9.68 -7.12 5.31
N MET A 343 8.82 -7.69 6.18
CA MET A 343 8.69 -9.14 6.38
C MET A 343 7.42 -9.68 5.72
N THR A 344 7.52 -10.88 5.15
CA THR A 344 6.37 -11.59 4.57
C THR A 344 6.31 -13.03 5.07
N PHE A 345 5.12 -13.43 5.53
CA PHE A 345 4.81 -14.77 6.04
C PHE A 345 3.80 -15.45 5.10
N PRO A 346 4.24 -16.15 4.05
CA PRO A 346 3.31 -16.77 3.11
C PRO A 346 2.46 -17.86 3.76
N GLU A 347 1.17 -17.88 3.43
CA GLU A 347 0.23 -18.90 3.90
C GLU A 347 0.68 -20.31 3.51
N GLY A 348 0.44 -21.27 4.40
CA GLY A 348 0.79 -22.67 4.17
C GLY A 348 2.29 -22.99 4.17
N ALA A 349 3.17 -22.01 4.47
CA ALA A 349 4.60 -22.21 4.59
C ALA A 349 5.13 -21.83 5.99
N ALA A 350 5.91 -22.72 6.60
CA ALA A 350 6.62 -22.45 7.85
C ALA A 350 7.96 -21.72 7.60
N GLU A 351 7.91 -20.71 6.74
CA GLU A 351 9.05 -19.90 6.28
C GLU A 351 8.63 -18.44 6.20
N PHE A 352 9.60 -17.52 6.30
CA PHE A 352 9.35 -16.10 6.10
C PHE A 352 10.49 -15.46 5.30
N PHE A 353 10.16 -14.32 4.69
CA PHE A 353 11.09 -13.53 3.89
C PHE A 353 11.31 -12.18 4.55
N TRP A 354 12.56 -11.73 4.58
CA TRP A 354 12.99 -10.46 5.14
C TRP A 354 13.72 -9.65 4.07
N LEU A 355 13.27 -8.42 3.81
CA LEU A 355 14.01 -7.46 3.01
C LEU A 355 15.02 -6.74 3.91
N SER A 356 16.31 -6.96 3.65
CA SER A 356 17.41 -6.43 4.47
C SER A 356 18.51 -5.88 3.59
N ASP A 357 19.12 -4.79 4.02
CA ASP A 357 20.27 -4.16 3.37
C ASP A 357 21.62 -4.58 3.99
N ARG A 358 21.64 -5.67 4.77
CA ARG A 358 22.81 -6.13 5.55
C ARG A 358 24.09 -6.39 4.74
N ASP A 359 23.99 -6.63 3.43
CA ASP A 359 25.14 -6.82 2.55
C ASP A 359 25.52 -5.54 1.77
N GLY A 360 24.91 -4.41 2.15
CA GLY A 360 25.05 -3.09 1.51
C GLY A 360 23.96 -2.78 0.48
N TRP A 361 23.08 -3.74 0.15
CA TRP A 361 21.96 -3.54 -0.77
C TRP A 361 20.72 -4.27 -0.27
N GLN A 362 19.53 -3.67 -0.42
CA GLN A 362 18.31 -4.30 0.07
C GLN A 362 17.99 -5.56 -0.75
N HIS A 363 18.03 -6.73 -0.13
CA HIS A 363 17.81 -8.03 -0.77
C HIS A 363 16.86 -8.90 0.04
N ILE A 364 16.31 -9.92 -0.62
CA ILE A 364 15.38 -10.89 -0.01
C ILE A 364 16.18 -11.99 0.67
N TYR A 365 15.96 -12.18 1.98
CA TYR A 365 16.53 -13.26 2.79
C TYR A 365 15.43 -14.20 3.25
N ARG A 366 15.64 -15.51 3.11
CA ARG A 366 14.64 -16.54 3.43
C ARG A 366 15.02 -17.30 4.69
N TYR A 367 14.08 -17.42 5.62
CA TYR A 367 14.26 -18.08 6.90
C TYR A 367 13.21 -19.17 7.13
N ASP A 368 13.56 -20.20 7.89
CA ASP A 368 12.57 -21.09 8.49
C ASP A 368 12.04 -20.52 9.82
N TYR A 369 10.94 -21.10 10.33
CA TYR A 369 10.38 -20.66 11.62
C TYR A 369 11.28 -20.98 12.82
N ALA A 370 12.32 -21.80 12.68
CA ALA A 370 13.33 -21.98 13.73
C ALA A 370 14.29 -20.78 13.81
N GLY A 371 14.28 -19.89 12.82
CA GLY A 371 15.15 -18.71 12.77
C GLY A 371 16.43 -18.92 11.97
N ARG A 372 16.57 -20.08 11.30
CA ARG A 372 17.74 -20.35 10.49
C ARG A 372 17.59 -19.65 9.14
N LEU A 373 18.61 -18.87 8.77
CA LEU A 373 18.76 -18.34 7.42
C LEU A 373 18.97 -19.52 6.45
N ILE A 374 18.01 -19.74 5.56
CA ILE A 374 18.07 -20.81 4.55
C ILE A 374 18.96 -20.36 3.39
N ASN A 375 18.69 -19.18 2.84
CA ASN A 375 19.47 -18.59 1.75
C ASN A 375 19.17 -17.09 1.58
N GLN A 376 20.13 -16.37 1.00
CA GLN A 376 19.88 -15.07 0.39
C GLN A 376 19.33 -15.31 -1.03
N VAL A 377 18.11 -14.87 -1.29
CA VAL A 377 17.35 -15.17 -2.52
C VAL A 377 17.81 -14.28 -3.68
N THR A 378 18.01 -12.99 -3.42
CA THR A 378 18.51 -12.01 -4.40
C THR A 378 19.86 -11.45 -3.96
N ARG A 379 20.70 -11.03 -4.90
CA ARG A 379 22.04 -10.48 -4.63
C ARG A 379 22.51 -9.60 -5.78
N GLY A 380 23.42 -8.68 -5.49
CA GLY A 380 24.04 -7.81 -6.49
C GLY A 380 24.11 -6.36 -6.02
N ARG A 381 24.71 -5.50 -6.85
CA ARG A 381 24.85 -4.06 -6.59
C ARG A 381 23.61 -3.26 -7.02
N TRP A 382 22.47 -3.64 -6.46
CA TRP A 382 21.14 -3.06 -6.71
C TRP A 382 20.19 -3.51 -5.58
N SER A 383 19.07 -2.82 -5.40
CA SER A 383 18.12 -3.08 -4.31
C SER A 383 16.79 -3.63 -4.82
N VAL A 384 16.27 -4.65 -4.15
CA VAL A 384 14.85 -5.02 -4.15
C VAL A 384 14.13 -3.96 -3.33
N THR A 385 13.09 -3.34 -3.89
CA THR A 385 12.31 -2.30 -3.20
C THR A 385 11.00 -2.84 -2.62
N ARG A 386 10.45 -3.93 -3.18
CA ARG A 386 9.19 -4.51 -2.72
C ARG A 386 9.06 -5.98 -3.15
N ILE A 387 8.53 -6.81 -2.27
CA ILE A 387 7.95 -8.11 -2.65
C ILE A 387 6.49 -7.85 -3.04
N GLU A 388 6.15 -8.09 -4.31
CA GLU A 388 4.81 -7.83 -4.85
C GLU A 388 3.87 -9.02 -4.63
N GLY A 389 4.41 -10.24 -4.60
CA GLY A 389 3.62 -11.44 -4.38
C GLY A 389 4.49 -12.68 -4.21
N ILE A 390 3.96 -13.67 -3.50
CA ILE A 390 4.62 -14.94 -3.25
C ILE A 390 3.64 -16.06 -3.58
N ASP A 391 4.05 -16.97 -4.45
CA ASP A 391 3.33 -18.22 -4.72
C ASP A 391 4.05 -19.37 -4.00
N PRO A 392 3.54 -19.86 -2.86
CA PRO A 392 4.15 -20.97 -2.14
C PRO A 392 4.03 -22.31 -2.88
N LYS A 393 3.05 -22.47 -3.79
CA LYS A 393 2.84 -23.71 -4.55
C LYS A 393 3.91 -23.88 -5.62
N THR A 394 4.20 -22.82 -6.36
CA THR A 394 5.28 -22.82 -7.36
C THR A 394 6.63 -22.40 -6.79
N ARG A 395 6.68 -21.97 -5.53
CA ARG A 395 7.86 -21.44 -4.83
C ARG A 395 8.50 -20.28 -5.58
N THR A 396 7.65 -19.35 -6.03
CA THR A 396 8.03 -18.17 -6.80
C THR A 396 7.79 -16.89 -6.00
N ILE A 397 8.73 -15.96 -6.04
CA ILE A 397 8.62 -14.61 -5.51
C ILE A 397 8.59 -13.65 -6.69
N TYR A 398 7.62 -12.75 -6.69
CA TYR A 398 7.55 -11.61 -7.60
C TYR A 398 7.98 -10.37 -6.82
N TYR A 399 8.94 -9.63 -7.35
CA TYR A 399 9.52 -8.48 -6.67
C TYR A 399 9.83 -7.34 -7.65
N THR A 400 9.76 -6.12 -7.13
CA THR A 400 10.20 -4.92 -7.83
C THR A 400 11.59 -4.53 -7.32
N GLY A 401 12.49 -4.14 -8.23
CA GLY A 401 13.84 -3.72 -7.86
C GLY A 401 14.52 -2.80 -8.87
N THR A 402 15.73 -2.38 -8.52
CA THR A 402 16.54 -1.40 -9.26
C THR A 402 17.64 -2.03 -10.12
N GLU A 403 17.59 -3.35 -10.33
CA GLU A 403 18.61 -4.11 -11.09
C GLU A 403 18.93 -3.52 -12.47
N ALA A 404 17.93 -2.95 -13.16
CA ALA A 404 18.13 -2.31 -14.45
C ALA A 404 18.82 -0.92 -14.36
N SER A 405 18.55 -0.17 -13.29
CA SER A 405 19.06 1.17 -13.00
C SER A 405 18.47 1.67 -11.66
N PRO A 406 19.20 2.47 -10.86
CA PRO A 406 18.64 3.14 -9.68
C PRO A 406 17.45 4.06 -10.01
N LEU A 407 17.36 4.54 -11.26
CA LEU A 407 16.28 5.40 -11.76
C LEU A 407 15.06 4.64 -12.28
N GLN A 408 15.06 3.31 -12.21
CA GLN A 408 13.98 2.46 -12.70
C GLN A 408 13.43 1.56 -11.61
N ARG A 409 12.20 1.10 -11.79
CA ARG A 409 11.56 0.06 -10.97
C ARG A 409 11.01 -0.99 -11.91
N GLN A 410 11.53 -2.20 -11.80
CA GLN A 410 11.23 -3.27 -12.74
C GLN A 410 10.72 -4.50 -11.99
N LEU A 411 9.65 -5.11 -12.50
CA LEU A 411 9.07 -6.34 -11.94
C LEU A 411 9.88 -7.54 -12.43
N SER A 412 10.26 -8.41 -11.49
CA SER A 412 10.94 -9.67 -11.75
C SER A 412 10.31 -10.83 -10.98
N ALA A 413 10.62 -12.05 -11.39
CA ALA A 413 10.23 -13.28 -10.71
C ALA A 413 11.47 -14.13 -10.43
N ILE A 414 11.52 -14.81 -9.29
CA ILE A 414 12.63 -15.67 -8.86
C ILE A 414 12.11 -16.83 -8.01
N ARG A 415 12.78 -17.98 -8.02
CA ARG A 415 12.43 -19.10 -7.12
C ARG A 415 12.93 -18.83 -5.70
N PHE A 416 12.34 -19.50 -4.71
CA PHE A 416 12.71 -19.36 -3.29
C PHE A 416 14.19 -19.66 -2.99
N ASP A 417 14.83 -20.48 -3.82
CA ASP A 417 16.26 -20.82 -3.71
C ASP A 417 17.19 -19.81 -4.42
N GLY A 418 16.64 -18.75 -5.03
CA GLY A 418 17.36 -17.71 -5.75
C GLY A 418 17.67 -18.06 -7.22
N SER A 419 17.18 -19.19 -7.72
CA SER A 419 17.41 -19.60 -9.11
C SER A 419 16.24 -19.22 -10.03
N GLY A 420 16.46 -19.23 -11.35
CA GLY A 420 15.42 -18.92 -12.33
C GLY A 420 14.95 -17.46 -12.33
N ALA A 421 15.79 -16.54 -11.84
CA ALA A 421 15.53 -15.10 -11.87
C ALA A 421 15.26 -14.63 -13.30
N ARG A 422 14.19 -13.85 -13.48
CA ARG A 422 13.80 -13.29 -14.78
C ARG A 422 13.02 -12.00 -14.61
N ARG A 423 13.30 -11.01 -15.45
CA ARG A 423 12.50 -9.78 -15.53
C ARG A 423 11.20 -10.03 -16.31
N LEU A 424 10.10 -9.46 -15.83
CA LEU A 424 8.77 -9.49 -16.45
C LEU A 424 8.48 -8.23 -17.26
N THR A 425 8.80 -7.07 -16.71
CA THR A 425 8.63 -5.79 -17.41
C THR A 425 9.73 -5.59 -18.47
N THR A 426 9.32 -5.10 -19.64
CA THR A 426 10.23 -4.89 -20.79
C THR A 426 10.51 -3.43 -21.05
N THR A 427 9.59 -2.55 -20.68
CA THR A 427 9.69 -1.12 -20.94
C THR A 427 10.55 -0.43 -19.88
N ARG A 428 11.31 0.58 -20.28
CA ARG A 428 12.07 1.41 -19.34
C ARG A 428 11.12 2.35 -18.61
N GLY A 429 11.36 2.53 -17.32
CA GLY A 429 10.59 3.45 -16.51
C GLY A 429 10.48 2.99 -15.06
N THR A 430 9.50 3.58 -14.39
CA THR A 430 9.11 3.21 -13.03
C THR A 430 7.77 2.51 -13.12
N HIS A 431 7.75 1.24 -12.74
CA HIS A 431 6.55 0.41 -12.67
C HIS A 431 6.05 0.33 -11.23
N ALA A 432 4.75 0.57 -11.02
CA ALA A 432 4.05 0.38 -9.76
C ALA A 432 3.06 -0.78 -9.92
N ILE A 433 3.40 -1.91 -9.30
CA ILE A 433 2.71 -3.18 -9.48
C ILE A 433 1.67 -3.37 -8.38
N ASP A 434 0.49 -3.81 -8.80
CA ASP A 434 -0.62 -4.20 -7.95
C ASP A 434 -0.96 -5.65 -8.28
N MET A 435 -0.35 -6.59 -7.56
CA MET A 435 -0.41 -8.02 -7.83
C MET A 435 -1.57 -8.68 -7.08
N SER A 436 -2.29 -9.54 -7.80
CA SER A 436 -3.32 -10.40 -7.21
C SER A 436 -2.75 -11.33 -6.13
N PRO A 437 -3.48 -11.63 -5.03
CA PRO A 437 -3.04 -12.53 -3.98
C PRO A 437 -2.64 -13.93 -4.47
N ASP A 438 -3.29 -14.45 -5.51
CA ASP A 438 -2.94 -15.73 -6.14
C ASP A 438 -1.80 -15.62 -7.17
N THR A 439 -1.24 -14.42 -7.36
CA THR A 439 -0.15 -14.06 -8.28
C THR A 439 -0.43 -14.33 -9.76
N ARG A 440 -1.68 -14.59 -10.17
CA ARG A 440 -1.99 -14.90 -11.58
C ARG A 440 -2.10 -13.66 -12.44
N TYR A 441 -2.46 -12.53 -11.84
CA TYR A 441 -2.63 -11.25 -12.50
C TYR A 441 -1.94 -10.11 -11.75
N TYR A 442 -1.67 -9.02 -12.46
CA TYR A 442 -1.26 -7.76 -11.87
C TYR A 442 -1.74 -6.58 -12.72
N LEU A 443 -2.03 -5.45 -12.08
CA LEU A 443 -2.05 -4.16 -12.76
C LEU A 443 -0.66 -3.55 -12.71
N ASP A 444 -0.24 -2.99 -13.84
CA ASP A 444 0.98 -2.23 -13.98
C ASP A 444 0.63 -0.78 -14.26
N ARG A 445 1.02 0.12 -13.35
CA ARG A 445 0.96 1.56 -13.54
C ARG A 445 2.38 2.05 -13.72
N TRP A 446 2.75 2.42 -14.94
CA TRP A 446 4.12 2.80 -15.23
C TRP A 446 4.23 4.10 -16.00
N SER A 447 5.34 4.80 -15.82
CA SER A 447 5.69 5.98 -16.61
C SER A 447 7.21 6.07 -16.80
N ALA A 448 7.64 6.95 -17.70
CA ALA A 448 9.04 7.30 -17.89
C ALA A 448 9.17 8.81 -18.08
N ALA A 449 10.40 9.34 -18.04
CA ALA A 449 10.67 10.78 -18.19
C ALA A 449 10.04 11.41 -19.45
N ASN A 450 9.87 10.61 -20.52
CA ASN A 450 9.30 11.01 -21.80
C ASN A 450 8.00 10.26 -22.17
N GLN A 451 7.42 9.49 -21.24
CA GLN A 451 6.21 8.71 -21.48
C GLN A 451 5.19 8.98 -20.37
N PRO A 452 4.02 9.57 -20.68
CA PRO A 452 2.97 9.73 -19.68
C PRO A 452 2.49 8.36 -19.19
N ARG A 453 1.92 8.35 -17.98
CA ARG A 453 1.47 7.12 -17.31
C ARG A 453 0.69 6.20 -18.25
N GLN A 454 1.03 4.93 -18.23
CA GLN A 454 0.24 3.86 -18.81
C GLN A 454 -0.33 3.02 -17.66
N VAL A 455 -1.53 2.46 -17.86
CA VAL A 455 -2.14 1.51 -16.93
C VAL A 455 -2.59 0.29 -17.70
N GLU A 456 -2.09 -0.87 -17.30
CA GLU A 456 -2.26 -2.12 -18.04
C GLU A 456 -2.59 -3.27 -17.09
N LEU A 457 -3.42 -4.21 -17.54
CA LEU A 457 -3.70 -5.46 -16.84
C LEU A 457 -2.93 -6.59 -17.51
N TRP A 458 -2.22 -7.37 -16.72
CA TRP A 458 -1.35 -8.45 -17.16
C TRP A 458 -1.67 -9.77 -16.46
N ALA A 459 -1.40 -10.88 -17.15
CA ALA A 459 -1.28 -12.21 -16.55
C ALA A 459 0.20 -12.55 -16.35
N THR A 460 0.56 -13.19 -15.23
CA THR A 460 1.94 -13.64 -14.96
C THR A 460 2.34 -14.88 -15.77
N ALA A 461 1.35 -15.67 -16.21
CA ALA A 461 1.53 -16.84 -17.05
C ALA A 461 2.28 -16.51 -18.35
N GLY A 462 3.00 -17.50 -18.90
CA GLY A 462 3.68 -17.34 -20.19
C GLY A 462 4.82 -16.32 -20.20
N ARG A 463 5.40 -16.00 -19.03
CA ARG A 463 6.40 -14.95 -18.82
C ARG A 463 5.85 -13.51 -18.88
N GLY A 464 4.57 -13.33 -18.62
CA GLY A 464 3.92 -12.02 -18.71
C GLY A 464 3.18 -11.88 -20.03
N ARG A 465 1.86 -11.71 -19.96
CA ARG A 465 1.01 -11.42 -21.13
C ARG A 465 0.06 -10.29 -20.80
N MET A 466 0.13 -9.19 -21.54
CA MET A 466 -0.83 -8.10 -21.40
C MET A 466 -2.21 -8.60 -21.82
N LEU A 467 -3.19 -8.43 -20.93
CA LEU A 467 -4.58 -8.79 -21.18
C LEU A 467 -5.38 -7.59 -21.70
N LYS A 468 -5.13 -6.40 -21.12
CA LYS A 468 -5.89 -5.20 -21.44
C LYS A 468 -5.08 -3.94 -21.16
N LYS A 469 -5.14 -2.97 -22.07
CA LYS A 469 -4.73 -1.59 -21.79
C LYS A 469 -5.91 -0.84 -21.18
N LEU A 470 -5.72 -0.27 -20.00
CA LEU A 470 -6.77 0.37 -19.21
C LEU A 470 -6.73 1.90 -19.33
N GLU A 471 -5.53 2.47 -19.47
CA GLU A 471 -5.31 3.91 -19.71
C GLU A 471 -3.98 4.09 -20.44
N ASP A 472 -3.96 4.91 -21.49
CA ASP A 472 -2.79 5.16 -22.33
C ASP A 472 -2.36 6.63 -22.40
N ASN A 473 -3.16 7.51 -21.80
CA ASN A 473 -2.95 8.94 -21.76
C ASN A 473 -2.66 9.56 -23.14
N ALA A 474 -3.35 9.09 -24.18
CA ALA A 474 -3.25 9.64 -25.54
C ALA A 474 -3.46 11.16 -25.57
N ARG A 475 -4.40 11.69 -24.78
CA ARG A 475 -4.65 13.14 -24.65
C ARG A 475 -3.42 13.90 -24.14
N VAL A 476 -2.67 13.33 -23.20
CA VAL A 476 -1.44 13.97 -22.69
C VAL A 476 -0.37 13.97 -23.76
N THR A 477 -0.24 12.86 -24.48
CA THR A 477 0.69 12.73 -25.61
C THR A 477 0.41 13.77 -26.70
N GLU A 478 -0.85 13.94 -27.08
CA GLU A 478 -1.30 14.97 -28.04
C GLU A 478 -1.10 16.40 -27.53
N TRP A 479 -1.30 16.63 -26.23
CA TRP A 479 -1.03 17.94 -25.63
C TRP A 479 0.45 18.31 -25.73
N LEU A 480 1.35 17.35 -25.48
CA LEU A 480 2.80 17.54 -25.56
C LEU A 480 3.31 17.82 -26.99
N THR A 481 2.57 17.43 -28.03
CA THR A 481 2.91 17.77 -29.42
C THR A 481 2.54 19.21 -29.78
N THR A 482 1.55 19.78 -29.11
CA THR A 482 0.98 21.10 -29.46
C THR A 482 1.46 22.24 -28.54
N HIS A 483 1.94 21.95 -27.33
CA HIS A 483 2.32 22.96 -26.34
C HIS A 483 3.81 22.92 -26.00
N ALA A 484 4.39 24.10 -25.77
CA ALA A 484 5.78 24.24 -25.36
C ALA A 484 6.01 23.55 -24.02
N TYR A 485 6.91 22.57 -24.04
CA TYR A 485 7.29 21.79 -22.87
C TYR A 485 8.77 21.45 -23.00
N SER A 486 9.53 21.69 -21.93
CA SER A 486 10.94 21.28 -21.86
C SER A 486 10.99 19.86 -21.31
N PRO A 487 11.42 18.86 -22.09
CA PRO A 487 11.55 17.49 -21.59
C PRO A 487 12.62 17.40 -20.50
N VAL A 488 12.49 16.39 -19.64
CA VAL A 488 13.50 16.06 -18.64
C VAL A 488 14.67 15.39 -19.33
N GLU A 489 15.86 15.97 -19.21
CA GLU A 489 17.12 15.39 -19.67
C GLU A 489 17.89 14.82 -18.48
N LEU A 490 18.08 13.50 -18.47
CA LEU A 490 18.87 12.82 -17.44
C LEU A 490 20.33 12.79 -17.88
N PHE A 491 21.23 13.27 -17.03
CA PHE A 491 22.68 13.20 -17.23
C PHE A 491 23.36 12.71 -15.96
N SER A 492 24.62 12.30 -16.11
CA SER A 492 25.52 11.94 -15.02
C SER A 492 26.75 12.82 -15.09
N PHE A 493 27.31 13.13 -13.93
CA PHE A 493 28.55 13.89 -13.80
C PHE A 493 29.36 13.28 -12.65
N THR A 494 30.68 13.43 -12.72
CA THR A 494 31.58 13.00 -11.65
C THR A 494 31.86 14.19 -10.74
N THR A 495 31.74 13.98 -9.44
CA THR A 495 31.96 15.02 -8.43
C THR A 495 33.45 15.19 -8.10
N SER A 496 33.82 16.22 -7.33
CA SER A 496 35.22 16.49 -6.95
C SER A 496 35.85 15.41 -6.05
N ASP A 497 35.02 14.63 -5.38
CA ASP A 497 35.38 13.43 -4.61
C ASP A 497 35.42 12.15 -5.46
N SER A 498 35.33 12.29 -6.80
CA SER A 498 35.42 11.18 -7.77
C SER A 498 34.30 10.14 -7.67
N VAL A 499 33.11 10.57 -7.23
CA VAL A 499 31.87 9.77 -7.16
C VAL A 499 31.01 10.02 -8.39
#